data_AF-A0A438GCG3-F1
#
_entry.id   AF-A0A438GCG3-F1
#
_cell.length_a   1.000
_cell.length_b   1.000
_cell.length_c   1.000
_cell.angle_alpha   90.00
_cell.angle_beta   90.00
_cell.angle_gamma   90.00
#
_symmetry.space_group_name_H-M   'P 1'
#
loop_
_entity.id
_entity.type
_entity.pdbx_description
1 polymer ?
#
loop_
_entity_poly.entity_id
_entity_poly.type
_entity_poly.pdbx_seq_one_letter_code
_entity_poly.pdbx_strand_id
1 'polypeptide(L)'
;MSVEVLDGATIVSFVEDEEAFNDELAHVYDSLFVKFDHDANGAVDLEEFRKETKQMMLAMANGLGFLPVQMVLEEDSFLKKAVQREAIKMDA
;
A
#
# COMPACT_ATOMS: atom_id res chain seq x y z
N MET A 1 23.77 4.40 10.29
CA MET A 1 22.85 5.36 9.65
C MET A 1 23.69 6.44 9.00
N SER A 2 23.89 6.34 7.68
CA SER A 2 24.42 7.42 6.85
C SER A 2 23.25 8.31 6.42
N VAL A 3 23.49 9.62 6.31
CA VAL A 3 22.55 10.54 5.66
C VAL A 3 23.21 10.94 4.35
N GLU A 4 22.61 10.52 3.24
CA GLU A 4 23.07 10.80 1.90
C GLU A 4 22.14 11.85 1.26
N VAL A 5 22.74 12.80 0.54
CA VAL A 5 21.97 13.80 -0.21
C VAL A 5 21.70 13.21 -1.59
N LEU A 6 20.45 12.83 -1.84
CA LEU A 6 19.99 12.35 -3.14
C LEU A 6 19.50 13.55 -3.97
N ASP A 7 20.12 13.80 -5.13
CA ASP A 7 19.60 14.75 -6.10
C ASP A 7 18.62 14.08 -7.08
N GLY A 8 17.82 14.90 -7.77
CA GLY A 8 16.80 14.39 -8.69
C GLY A 8 17.39 13.68 -9.92
N ALA A 9 18.60 14.02 -10.35
CA ALA A 9 19.25 13.35 -11.47
C ALA A 9 19.65 11.92 -11.10
N THR A 10 20.11 11.72 -9.87
CA THR A 10 20.48 10.41 -9.30
C THR A 10 19.26 9.50 -9.18
N ILE A 11 18.12 10.04 -8.73
CA ILE A 11 16.86 9.28 -8.65
C ILE A 11 16.39 8.88 -10.04
N VAL A 12 16.44 9.80 -11.01
CA VAL A 12 16.04 9.50 -12.39
C VAL A 12 16.95 8.44 -13.00
N SER A 13 18.26 8.54 -12.85
CA SER A 13 19.18 7.52 -13.38
C SER A 13 18.98 6.14 -12.74
N PHE A 14 18.58 6.10 -11.46
CA PHE A 14 18.24 4.84 -10.80
C PHE A 14 16.93 4.25 -11.34
N VAL A 15 15.91 5.08 -11.55
CA VAL A 15 14.62 4.63 -12.11
C VAL A 15 14.73 4.22 -13.57
N GLU A 16 15.63 4.84 -14.34
CA GLU A 16 15.91 4.47 -15.74
C GLU A 16 16.77 3.19 -15.86
N ASP A 17 17.53 2.84 -14.82
CA ASP A 17 18.23 1.56 -14.74
C ASP A 17 17.24 0.45 -14.39
N GLU A 18 16.65 -0.13 -15.44
CA GLU A 18 15.60 -1.14 -15.32
C GLU A 18 16.06 -2.39 -14.53
N GLU A 19 17.33 -2.77 -14.62
CA GLU A 19 17.87 -3.93 -13.88
C GLU A 19 17.99 -3.60 -12.40
N ALA A 20 18.67 -2.51 -12.05
CA ALA A 20 18.86 -2.10 -10.66
C ALA A 20 17.52 -1.76 -9.97
N PHE A 21 16.61 -1.12 -10.71
CA PHE A 21 15.28 -0.79 -10.20
C PHE A 21 14.45 -2.06 -9.95
N ASN A 22 14.46 -3.02 -10.88
CA ASN A 22 13.70 -4.25 -10.72
C ASN A 22 14.26 -5.15 -9.61
N ASP A 23 15.58 -5.20 -9.43
CA ASP A 23 16.21 -5.95 -8.33
C ASP A 23 15.84 -5.35 -6.96
N GLU A 24 15.92 -4.03 -6.82
CA GLU A 24 15.49 -3.35 -5.59
C GLU A 24 13.99 -3.55 -5.34
N LEU A 25 13.19 -3.46 -6.41
CA LEU A 25 11.75 -3.68 -6.34
C LEU A 25 11.42 -5.13 -5.92
N ALA A 26 12.14 -6.12 -6.46
CA ALA A 26 12.02 -7.52 -6.08
C ALA A 26 12.38 -7.71 -4.60
N HIS A 27 13.47 -7.11 -4.12
CA HIS A 27 13.84 -7.15 -2.70
C HIS A 27 12.77 -6.54 -1.79
N VAL A 28 12.17 -5.40 -2.19
CA VAL A 28 11.06 -4.79 -1.46
C VAL A 28 9.86 -5.72 -1.44
N TYR A 29 9.49 -6.30 -2.58
CA TYR A 29 8.36 -7.25 -2.66
C TYR A 29 8.61 -8.51 -1.84
N ASP A 30 9.80 -9.09 -1.87
CA ASP A 30 10.17 -10.24 -1.05
C ASP A 30 10.03 -9.93 0.45
N SER A 31 10.52 -8.76 0.87
CA SER A 31 10.41 -8.33 2.27
C SER A 31 8.95 -8.10 2.70
N LEU A 32 8.10 -7.67 1.76
CA LEU A 32 6.67 -7.48 1.99
C LEU A 32 5.95 -8.83 2.01
N PHE A 33 6.31 -9.74 1.12
CA PHE A 33 5.72 -11.07 1.02
C PHE A 33 5.93 -11.86 2.31
N VAL A 34 7.13 -11.80 2.89
CA VAL A 34 7.43 -12.43 4.21
C VAL A 34 6.56 -11.88 5.34
N LYS A 35 6.02 -10.66 5.22
CA LYS A 35 5.06 -10.12 6.20
C LYS A 35 3.64 -10.64 5.99
N PHE A 36 3.29 -11.01 4.76
CA PHE A 36 1.97 -11.51 4.41
C PHE A 36 1.85 -13.02 4.62
N ASP A 37 2.89 -13.77 4.31
CA ASP A 37 2.99 -15.23 4.52
C ASP A 37 3.31 -15.52 5.99
N HIS A 38 2.27 -15.72 6.81
CA HIS A 38 2.41 -15.89 8.26
C HIS A 38 2.85 -17.29 8.65
N ASP A 39 2.46 -18.29 7.85
CA ASP A 39 2.82 -19.69 8.10
C ASP A 39 4.14 -20.10 7.41
N ALA A 40 4.74 -19.18 6.65
CA ALA A 40 5.98 -19.36 5.91
C ALA A 40 5.92 -20.54 4.93
N ASN A 41 4.75 -20.79 4.34
CA ASN A 41 4.54 -21.87 3.39
C ASN A 41 4.99 -21.50 1.95
N GLY A 42 5.41 -20.24 1.73
CA GLY A 42 5.85 -19.72 0.45
C GLY A 42 4.72 -19.22 -0.46
N ALA A 43 3.50 -19.12 0.05
CA ALA A 43 2.31 -18.60 -0.61
C ALA A 43 1.53 -17.71 0.35
N VAL A 44 0.80 -16.73 -0.18
CA VAL A 44 -0.14 -15.93 0.60
C VAL A 44 -1.54 -16.42 0.31
N ASP A 45 -2.20 -16.98 1.30
CA ASP A 45 -3.59 -17.41 1.15
C ASP A 45 -4.59 -16.24 1.24
N LEU A 46 -5.86 -16.52 0.94
CA LEU A 46 -6.90 -15.49 0.96
C LEU A 46 -7.12 -14.87 2.36
N GLU A 47 -6.97 -15.67 3.42
CA GLU A 47 -7.16 -15.22 4.79
C GLU A 47 -6.01 -14.31 5.23
N GLU A 48 -4.77 -14.71 4.94
CA GLU A 48 -3.55 -13.94 5.14
C GLU A 48 -3.60 -12.62 4.38
N PHE A 49 -3.89 -12.68 3.07
CA PHE A 49 -4.03 -11.49 2.24
C PHE A 49 -5.07 -10.53 2.80
N ARG A 50 -6.25 -11.04 3.18
CA ARG A 50 -7.33 -10.22 3.71
C ARG A 50 -6.97 -9.59 5.05
N LYS A 51 -6.29 -10.34 5.93
CA LYS A 51 -5.89 -9.89 7.26
C LYS A 51 -4.86 -8.77 7.15
N GLU A 52 -3.79 -8.98 6.40
CA GLU A 52 -2.72 -7.99 6.27
C GLU A 52 -3.13 -6.77 5.46
N THR A 53 -3.90 -6.95 4.38
CA THR A 53 -4.46 -5.81 3.62
C THR A 53 -5.35 -4.95 4.52
N LYS A 54 -6.13 -5.55 5.41
CA LYS A 54 -6.94 -4.81 6.40
C LYS A 54 -6.06 -4.04 7.38
N GLN A 55 -5.00 -4.66 7.91
CA GLN A 55 -4.07 -3.98 8.82
C GLN A 55 -3.35 -2.82 8.13
N MET A 56 -2.89 -3.00 6.89
CA MET A 56 -2.27 -1.95 6.09
C MET A 56 -3.22 -0.77 5.88
N MET A 57 -4.48 -1.04 5.49
CA MET A 57 -5.50 0.01 5.34
C MET A 57 -5.79 0.75 6.64
N LEU A 58 -5.83 0.05 7.78
CA LEU A 58 -6.00 0.68 9.09
C LEU A 58 -4.80 1.54 9.48
N ALA A 59 -3.58 1.07 9.23
CA ALA A 59 -2.36 1.84 9.48
C ALA A 59 -2.32 3.11 8.64
N MET A 60 -2.69 3.02 7.35
CA MET A 60 -2.84 4.19 6.48
C MET A 60 -3.91 5.15 7.01
N ALA A 61 -5.08 4.66 7.39
CA ALA A 61 -6.15 5.48 7.95
C ALA A 61 -5.71 6.20 9.24
N ASN A 62 -4.99 5.51 10.13
CA ASN A 62 -4.42 6.11 11.33
C ASN A 62 -3.35 7.17 11.00
N GLY A 63 -2.55 6.95 9.96
CA GLY A 63 -1.52 7.89 9.49
C GLY A 63 -2.09 9.14 8.82
N LEU A 64 -3.23 9.03 8.14
CA LEU A 64 -3.98 10.16 7.57
C LEU A 64 -4.65 11.02 8.66
N GLY A 65 -4.98 10.40 9.80
CA GLY A 65 -5.66 11.06 10.91
C GLY A 65 -7.05 11.55 10.51
N PHE A 66 -7.37 12.80 10.83
CA PHE A 66 -8.66 13.43 10.50
C PHE A 66 -8.62 14.26 9.22
N LEU A 67 -7.51 14.24 8.47
CA LEU A 67 -7.38 15.06 7.27
C LEU A 67 -8.24 14.46 6.13
N PRO A 68 -9.16 15.23 5.54
CA PRO A 68 -9.97 14.73 4.45
C PRO A 68 -9.08 14.45 3.24
N VAL A 69 -9.11 13.21 2.73
CA VAL A 69 -8.42 12.82 1.50
C VAL A 69 -9.42 12.84 0.36
N GLN A 70 -9.13 13.64 -0.66
CA GLN A 70 -9.88 13.62 -1.90
C GLN A 70 -9.42 12.43 -2.76
N MET A 71 -10.34 11.53 -3.11
CA MET A 71 -10.06 10.35 -3.91
C MET A 71 -10.92 10.33 -5.17
N VAL A 72 -10.32 9.92 -6.29
CA VAL A 72 -11.06 9.60 -7.52
C VAL A 72 -11.44 8.12 -7.45
N LEU A 73 -12.73 7.83 -7.52
CA LEU A 73 -13.26 6.47 -7.42
C LEU A 73 -14.04 6.13 -8.69
N GLU A 74 -13.82 4.93 -9.22
CA GLU A 74 -14.59 4.43 -10.36
C GLU A 74 -16.07 4.25 -10.00
N GLU A 75 -16.92 4.36 -11.02
CA GLU A 75 -18.34 4.04 -10.91
C GLU A 75 -18.48 2.54 -10.58
N ASP A 76 -19.22 2.24 -9.50
CA ASP A 76 -19.38 0.90 -8.92
C ASP A 76 -18.21 0.27 -8.15
N SER A 77 -17.12 1.01 -7.94
CA SER A 77 -16.03 0.56 -7.07
C SER A 77 -16.50 0.26 -5.64
N PHE A 78 -15.84 -0.71 -5.00
CA PHE A 78 -16.12 -1.12 -3.62
C PHE A 78 -16.03 0.06 -2.64
N LEU A 79 -15.02 0.92 -2.81
CA LEU A 79 -14.82 2.11 -1.96
C LEU A 79 -15.95 3.14 -2.14
N LYS A 80 -16.44 3.35 -3.37
CA LYS A 80 -17.58 4.25 -3.61
C LYS A 80 -18.84 3.77 -2.88
N LYS A 81 -19.12 2.46 -2.93
CA LYS A 81 -20.24 1.84 -2.20
C LYS A 81 -20.06 1.92 -0.68
N ALA A 82 -18.83 1.74 -0.18
CA ALA A 82 -18.54 1.87 1.25
C ALA A 82 -18.78 3.31 1.75
N VAL A 83 -18.30 4.33 1.03
CA VAL A 83 -18.53 5.74 1.37
C VAL A 83 -20.02 6.06 1.40
N GLN A 84 -20.79 5.63 0.39
CA GLN A 84 -22.24 5.85 0.36
C GLN A 84 -22.94 5.20 1.55
N ARG A 85 -22.56 3.98 1.92
CA ARG A 85 -23.15 3.28 3.07
C ARG A 85 -22.88 4.00 4.38
N GLU A 86 -21.66 4.48 4.61
CA GLU A 86 -21.33 5.21 5.83
C GLU A 86 -21.99 6.59 5.87
N ALA A 87 -22.12 7.29 4.73
CA ALA A 87 -22.88 8.54 4.65
C ALA A 87 -24.35 8.35 5.10
N ILE A 88 -25.01 7.30 4.60
CA ILE A 88 -26.40 6.99 4.98
C ILE A 88 -26.57 6.73 6.49
N LYS A 89 -25.55 6.15 7.15
CA LYS A 89 -25.59 5.93 8.61
C LYS A 89 -25.42 7.22 9.42
N MET A 90 -24.75 8.23 8.87
CA MET A 90 -24.56 9.51 9.54
C MET A 90 -25.82 10.39 9.47
N ASP A 91 -26.71 10.11 8.52
CA ASP A 91 -27.97 10.82 8.30
C ASP A 91 -29.17 10.20 9.06
N ALA A 92 -28.96 9.09 9.78
CA ALA A 92 -29.99 8.36 10.55
C ALA A 92 -29.83 8.56 12.06
#